data_AF-A0AAD5NSH3-F1
#
_entry.id   AF-A0AAD5NSH3-F1
#
_cell.length_a   1.000
_cell.length_b   1.000
_cell.length_c   1.000
_cell.angle_alpha   90.00
_cell.angle_beta   90.00
_cell.angle_gamma   90.00
#
_symmetry.space_group_name_H-M   'P 1'
#
loop_
_entity.id
_entity.type
_entity.pdbx_description
1 polymer ?
#
loop_
_entity_poly.entity_id
_entity_poly.type
_entity_poly.pdbx_seq_one_letter_code
_entity_poly.pdbx_strand_id
1 'polypeptide(L)'
;MAAVGNTINLFGGRDGAHKELNELYSFDTCTNKWTVLSSIDDDVGPLHRSYHSTAADERHVYIFGGCGVTGRLNDLWAFDVVDQKWIEYPTAGDSCKCRGGPGLVVARGKIWVVYGFAGV
;
A
#
# COMPACT_ATOMS: atom_id res chain seq x y z
N MET A 1 2.84 3.58 -5.34
CA MET A 1 4.06 4.32 -4.97
C MET A 1 3.68 5.65 -4.34
N ALA A 2 4.33 6.01 -3.24
CA ALA A 2 4.18 7.30 -2.56
C ALA A 2 5.55 7.81 -2.08
N ALA A 3 5.70 9.12 -1.89
CA ALA A 3 6.95 9.70 -1.40
C ALA A 3 6.77 10.27 0.02
N VAL A 4 7.79 10.09 0.86
CA VAL A 4 7.90 10.74 2.17
C VAL A 4 9.29 11.36 2.26
N GLY A 5 9.34 12.69 2.39
CA GLY A 5 10.60 13.43 2.25
C GLY A 5 11.29 13.13 0.92
N ASN A 6 12.58 12.74 0.98
CA ASN A 6 13.40 12.42 -0.19
C ASN A 6 13.37 10.92 -0.56
N THR A 7 12.46 10.15 0.04
CA THR A 7 12.38 8.71 -0.16
C THR A 7 11.09 8.35 -0.89
N ILE A 8 11.24 7.65 -2.01
CA ILE A 8 10.13 7.07 -2.76
C ILE A 8 9.89 5.65 -2.24
N ASN A 9 8.66 5.35 -1.82
CA ASN A 9 8.24 4.05 -1.35
C ASN A 9 7.37 3.34 -2.39
N LEU A 10 7.72 2.10 -2.71
CA LEU A 10 7.05 1.26 -3.69
C LEU A 10 6.63 -0.04 -3.01
N PHE A 11 5.36 -0.38 -3.11
CA PHE A 11 4.81 -1.60 -2.53
C PHE A 11 4.14 -2.45 -3.61
N GLY A 12 4.26 -3.77 -3.48
CA GLY A 12 3.51 -4.76 -4.24
C GLY A 12 3.62 -4.65 -5.76
N GLY A 13 2.51 -4.91 -6.45
CA GLY A 13 2.49 -5.07 -7.90
C GLY A 13 2.49 -6.55 -8.30
N ARG A 14 2.88 -6.83 -9.54
CA ARG A 14 2.89 -8.20 -10.09
C ARG A 14 4.16 -8.46 -10.88
N ASP A 15 4.64 -9.69 -10.85
CA ASP A 15 5.77 -10.13 -11.65
C ASP A 15 5.37 -10.51 -13.10
N GLY A 16 6.36 -10.94 -13.89
CA GLY A 16 6.15 -11.40 -15.26
C GLY A 16 5.31 -12.68 -15.39
N ALA A 17 5.15 -13.44 -14.30
CA ALA A 17 4.29 -14.62 -14.20
C ALA A 17 2.89 -14.27 -13.65
N HIS A 18 2.58 -12.98 -13.48
CA HIS A 18 1.34 -12.48 -12.90
C HIS A 18 1.11 -12.89 -11.44
N LYS A 19 2.19 -13.21 -10.71
CA LYS A 19 2.13 -13.42 -9.27
C LYS A 19 2.09 -12.06 -8.57
N GLU A 20 1.15 -11.92 -7.65
CA GLU A 20 1.04 -10.73 -6.81
C GLU A 20 2.20 -10.65 -5.81
N LEU A 21 2.70 -9.43 -5.60
CA LEU A 21 3.87 -9.11 -4.77
C LEU A 21 3.44 -8.36 -3.50
N ASN A 22 4.26 -8.41 -2.45
CA ASN A 22 4.02 -7.71 -1.18
C ASN A 22 5.28 -7.05 -0.61
N GLU A 23 6.37 -6.98 -1.37
CA GLU A 23 7.59 -6.35 -0.92
C GLU A 23 7.40 -4.82 -0.85
N LEU A 24 8.00 -4.21 0.17
CA LEU A 24 8.14 -2.76 0.28
C LEU A 24 9.59 -2.38 -0.03
N TYR A 25 9.77 -1.58 -1.08
CA TYR A 25 11.03 -0.98 -1.45
C TYR A 25 11.03 0.50 -1.12
N SER A 26 12.18 1.00 -0.69
CA SER A 26 12.47 2.43 -0.64
C SER A 26 13.57 2.79 -1.62
N PHE A 27 13.42 3.93 -2.28
CA PHE A 27 14.45 4.56 -3.10
C PHE A 27 14.78 5.94 -2.53
N ASP A 28 16.00 6.08 -2.03
CA ASP A 28 16.53 7.36 -1.57
C ASP A 28 16.99 8.18 -2.79
N THR A 29 16.32 9.30 -3.04
CA THR A 29 16.58 10.18 -4.19
C THR A 29 17.85 11.02 -4.04
N CYS A 30 18.39 11.17 -2.82
CA CYS A 30 19.67 11.84 -2.60
C CYS A 30 20.84 10.91 -2.91
N THR A 31 20.74 9.63 -2.54
CA THR A 31 21.84 8.65 -2.72
C THR A 31 21.67 7.76 -3.94
N ASN A 32 20.51 7.79 -4.60
CA ASN A 32 20.11 6.90 -5.70
C ASN A 32 20.22 5.41 -5.35
N LYS A 33 19.85 5.05 -4.11
CA LYS A 33 19.94 3.67 -3.62
C LYS A 33 18.57 3.09 -3.35
N TRP A 34 18.39 1.85 -3.81
CA TRP A 34 17.26 1.01 -3.46
C TRP A 34 17.54 0.23 -2.19
N THR A 35 16.52 0.03 -1.36
CA THR A 35 16.56 -0.82 -0.17
C THR A 35 15.24 -1.55 -0.04
N VAL A 36 15.29 -2.82 0.35
CA VAL A 36 14.10 -3.59 0.70
C VAL A 36 13.82 -3.36 2.18
N LEU A 37 12.64 -2.83 2.50
CA LEU A 37 12.22 -2.50 3.87
C LEU A 37 11.40 -3.61 4.52
N SER A 38 10.65 -4.37 3.72
CA SER A 38 9.87 -5.52 4.17
C SER A 38 9.79 -6.53 3.01
N SER A 39 9.90 -7.81 3.35
CA SER A 39 10.01 -8.92 2.39
C SER A 39 8.91 -9.96 2.56
N ILE A 40 8.82 -10.87 1.57
CA ILE A 40 7.81 -11.95 1.48
C ILE A 40 7.70 -12.79 2.76
N ASP A 41 8.80 -12.98 3.50
CA ASP A 41 8.87 -13.87 4.67
C ASP A 41 8.56 -13.17 6.00
N ASP A 42 8.32 -11.86 5.99
CA ASP A 42 7.89 -11.14 7.18
C ASP A 42 6.40 -11.43 7.41
N ASP A 43 6.08 -12.28 8.40
CA ASP A 43 4.71 -12.68 8.80
C ASP A 43 3.81 -11.50 9.25
N VAL A 44 4.32 -10.26 9.18
CA VAL A 44 3.67 -9.04 9.64
C VAL A 44 3.63 -8.04 8.48
N GLY A 45 2.48 -7.92 7.82
CA GLY A 45 2.26 -6.91 6.79
C GLY A 45 1.05 -7.15 5.89
N PRO A 46 0.76 -6.21 4.97
CA PRO A 46 -0.29 -6.36 3.98
C PRO A 46 -0.07 -7.56 3.06
N LEU A 47 -1.16 -8.26 2.73
CA LEU A 47 -1.17 -9.35 1.74
C LEU A 47 -0.63 -8.91 0.37
N HIS A 48 -0.12 -9.89 -0.39
CA HIS A 48 0.23 -9.77 -1.81
C HIS A 48 -0.89 -9.13 -2.63
N ARG A 49 -0.57 -8.08 -3.39
CA ARG A 49 -1.55 -7.33 -4.17
C ARG A 49 -0.97 -6.48 -5.31
N SER A 50 -1.77 -6.33 -6.36
CA SER A 50 -1.61 -5.31 -7.42
C SER A 50 -2.83 -4.41 -7.50
N TYR A 51 -2.78 -3.36 -8.32
CA TYR A 51 -3.87 -2.39 -8.48
C TYR A 51 -4.36 -1.78 -7.15
N HIS A 52 -3.57 -1.84 -6.09
CA HIS A 52 -3.84 -1.14 -4.85
C HIS A 52 -3.52 0.34 -5.05
N SER A 53 -3.96 1.15 -4.10
CA SER A 53 -3.68 2.58 -4.12
C SER A 53 -2.82 2.97 -2.95
N THR A 54 -1.96 3.94 -3.17
CA THR A 54 -1.02 4.44 -2.17
C THR A 54 -1.14 5.93 -1.99
N ALA A 55 -1.03 6.39 -0.76
CA ALA A 55 -0.92 7.80 -0.39
C ALA A 55 0.08 7.91 0.76
N ALA A 56 0.52 9.12 1.08
CA ALA A 56 1.41 9.34 2.21
C ALA A 56 1.05 10.61 2.97
N ASP A 57 1.40 10.62 4.25
CA ASP A 57 1.60 11.83 5.03
C ASP A 57 3.10 12.00 5.36
N GLU A 58 3.44 12.86 6.30
CA GLU A 58 4.84 13.13 6.68
C GLU A 58 5.56 11.93 7.34
N ARG A 59 4.84 10.88 7.77
CA ARG A 59 5.38 9.75 8.53
C ARG A 59 4.95 8.38 8.00
N HIS A 60 3.81 8.30 7.32
CA HIS A 60 3.17 7.05 6.97
C HIS A 60 2.98 6.91 5.48
N VAL A 61 3.23 5.71 4.97
CA VAL A 61 2.84 5.29 3.62
C VAL A 61 1.60 4.41 3.74
N TYR A 62 0.48 4.88 3.24
CA TYR A 62 -0.80 4.19 3.27
C TYR A 62 -1.00 3.32 2.03
N ILE A 63 -1.56 2.13 2.22
CA ILE A 63 -1.94 1.19 1.16
C ILE A 63 -3.39 0.79 1.39
N PHE A 64 -4.23 0.94 0.37
CA PHE A 64 -5.63 0.55 0.44
C PHE A 64 -6.04 -0.34 -0.73
N GLY A 65 -6.79 -1.39 -0.39
CA GLY A 65 -7.46 -2.27 -1.34
C GLY A 65 -6.50 -2.94 -2.32
N GLY A 66 -6.93 -3.04 -3.58
CA GLY A 66 -6.21 -3.74 -4.65
C GLY A 66 -6.79 -5.11 -4.96
N CYS A 67 -6.11 -5.83 -5.85
CA CYS A 67 -6.38 -7.20 -6.23
C CYS A 67 -5.35 -8.09 -5.55
N GLY A 68 -5.77 -8.86 -4.56
CA GLY A 68 -4.97 -9.92 -3.97
C GLY A 68 -5.16 -11.25 -4.69
N VAL A 69 -4.49 -12.30 -4.18
CA VAL A 69 -4.47 -13.65 -4.79
C VAL A 69 -5.86 -14.27 -4.91
N THR A 70 -6.72 -14.06 -3.91
CA THR A 70 -8.06 -14.68 -3.84
C THR A 70 -9.20 -13.72 -4.21
N GLY A 71 -8.89 -12.47 -4.53
CA GLY A 71 -9.90 -11.46 -4.85
C GLY A 71 -9.49 -10.04 -4.48
N ARG A 72 -10.42 -9.10 -4.66
CA ARG A 72 -10.20 -7.70 -4.29
C ARG A 72 -10.19 -7.53 -2.77
N LEU A 73 -9.45 -6.54 -2.30
CA LEU A 73 -9.27 -6.22 -0.89
C LEU A 73 -9.93 -4.88 -0.52
N ASN A 74 -10.23 -4.66 0.75
CA ASN A 74 -10.71 -3.40 1.34
C ASN A 74 -10.02 -3.04 2.66
N ASP A 75 -8.89 -3.68 2.95
CA ASP A 75 -8.06 -3.38 4.11
C ASP A 75 -7.26 -2.08 3.88
N LEU A 76 -6.89 -1.45 5.00
CA LEU A 76 -6.04 -0.27 5.05
C LEU A 76 -4.83 -0.58 5.92
N TRP A 77 -3.65 -0.44 5.31
CA TRP A 77 -2.37 -0.57 5.99
C TRP A 77 -1.62 0.73 5.94
N ALA A 78 -0.76 0.96 6.93
CA ALA A 78 0.26 1.99 6.90
C ALA A 78 1.63 1.41 7.23
N PHE A 79 2.66 1.88 6.53
CA PHE A 79 4.04 1.71 6.96
C PHE A 79 4.50 2.97 7.66
N ASP A 80 4.89 2.87 8.93
CA ASP A 80 5.55 3.95 9.66
C ASP A 80 7.03 4.02 9.24
N VAL A 81 7.43 5.10 8.56
CA VAL A 81 8.79 5.22 8.03
C VAL A 81 9.85 5.50 9.09
N VAL A 82 9.44 5.93 10.29
CA VAL A 82 10.34 6.22 11.42
C VAL A 82 10.58 4.94 12.21
N ASP A 83 9.50 4.27 12.61
CA ASP A 83 9.58 3.04 13.40
C ASP A 83 9.85 1.79 12.55
N GLN A 84 9.75 1.93 11.22
CA GLN A 84 9.88 0.87 10.21
C GLN A 84 8.97 -0.32 10.48
N LYS A 85 7.70 -0.04 10.76
CA LYS A 85 6.69 -1.04 11.14
C LYS A 85 5.40 -0.88 10.36
N TRP A 86 4.79 -2.03 10.08
CA TRP A 86 3.44 -2.10 9.56
C TRP A 86 2.41 -1.86 10.66
N ILE A 87 1.37 -1.12 10.31
CA ILE A 87 0.19 -0.84 11.13
C ILE A 87 -1.04 -1.23 10.32
N GLU A 88 -1.81 -2.19 10.82
CA GLU A 88 -3.13 -2.53 10.27
C GLU A 88 -4.19 -1.60 10.88
N TYR A 89 -4.99 -0.97 10.03
CA TYR A 89 -6.13 -0.17 10.47
C TYR A 89 -7.42 -1.00 10.43
N PRO A 90 -8.43 -0.65 11.24
CA PRO A 90 -9.73 -1.31 11.19
C PRO A 90 -10.33 -1.32 9.79
N THR A 91 -10.82 -2.47 9.35
CA THR A 91 -11.56 -2.57 8.09
C THR A 91 -12.87 -1.80 8.16
N ALA A 92 -13.23 -1.14 7.06
CA ALA A 92 -14.54 -0.52 6.91
C ALA A 92 -15.68 -1.53 6.72
N GLY A 93 -15.36 -2.82 6.58
CA GLY A 93 -16.34 -3.89 6.35
C GLY A 93 -17.22 -3.61 5.13
N ASP A 94 -18.52 -3.89 5.25
CA ASP A 94 -19.48 -3.69 4.16
C ASP A 94 -19.72 -2.23 3.78
N SER A 95 -19.32 -1.28 4.64
CA SER A 95 -19.42 0.16 4.35
C SER A 95 -18.48 0.59 3.22
N CYS A 96 -17.38 -0.15 3.00
CA CYS A 96 -16.47 0.07 1.89
C CYS A 96 -16.12 -1.27 1.22
N LYS A 97 -16.83 -1.59 0.14
CA LYS A 97 -16.57 -2.81 -0.65
C LYS A 97 -15.14 -2.90 -1.17
N CYS A 98 -14.64 -4.12 -1.25
CA CYS A 98 -13.38 -4.48 -1.90
C CYS A 98 -13.27 -3.90 -3.31
N ARG A 99 -12.12 -3.31 -3.63
CA ARG A 99 -11.94 -2.59 -4.90
C ARG A 99 -10.49 -2.54 -5.36
N GLY A 100 -10.31 -2.58 -6.67
CA GLY A 100 -9.05 -2.30 -7.35
C GLY A 100 -9.04 -0.90 -7.96
N GLY A 101 -7.87 -0.28 -8.00
CA GLY A 101 -7.62 1.05 -8.56
C GLY A 101 -8.46 2.20 -8.00
N PRO A 102 -8.76 2.27 -6.67
CA PRO A 102 -9.42 3.46 -6.14
C PRO A 102 -8.50 4.70 -6.20
N GLY A 103 -9.07 5.89 -6.18
CA GLY A 103 -8.31 7.05 -5.74
C GLY A 103 -8.01 6.92 -4.24
N LEU A 104 -6.79 7.25 -3.82
CA LEU A 104 -6.41 7.34 -2.41
C LEU A 104 -5.67 8.65 -2.20
N VAL A 105 -6.10 9.45 -1.22
CA VAL A 105 -5.46 10.73 -0.91
C VAL A 105 -5.51 11.02 0.58
N VAL A 106 -4.41 11.56 1.12
CA VAL A 106 -4.39 12.16 2.45
C VAL A 106 -4.72 13.64 2.30
N ALA A 107 -5.77 14.11 2.96
CA ALA A 107 -6.16 15.51 2.95
C ALA A 107 -6.73 15.92 4.30
N ARG A 108 -6.16 16.99 4.88
CA ARG A 108 -6.59 17.57 6.17
C ARG A 108 -6.60 16.54 7.32
N GLY A 109 -5.53 15.76 7.43
CA GLY A 109 -5.36 14.74 8.49
C GLY A 109 -6.30 13.54 8.35
N LYS A 110 -6.88 13.31 7.17
CA LYS A 110 -7.78 12.19 6.88
C LYS A 110 -7.36 11.46 5.62
N ILE A 111 -7.63 10.16 5.59
CA ILE A 111 -7.43 9.31 4.41
C ILE A 111 -8.76 9.21 3.68
N TRP A 112 -8.77 9.55 2.40
CA TRP A 112 -9.96 9.49 1.55
C TRP A 112 -9.80 8.42 0.49
N VAL A 113 -10.74 7.49 0.45
CA VAL A 113 -10.90 6.50 -0.62
C VAL A 113 -11.95 7.01 -1.59
N VAL A 114 -11.60 7.13 -2.87
CA VAL A 114 -12.44 7.76 -3.89
C VAL A 114 -12.70 6.76 -5.02
N TYR A 115 -13.95 6.35 -5.21
CA TYR A 115 -14.36 5.45 -6.30
C TYR A 115 -13.53 4.15 -6.34
N GLY A 116 -13.10 3.70 -7.52
CA GLY A 116 -12.47 2.41 -7.77
C GLY A 116 -13.41 1.39 -8.40
N PHE A 117 -12.86 0.23 -8.77
CA PHE A 117 -13.59 -0.85 -9.41
C PHE A 117 -13.86 -2.00 -8.43
N ALA A 118 -15.13 -2.18 -8.06
CA ALA A 118 -15.57 -3.22 -7.12
C ALA A 118 -15.99 -4.55 -7.81
N GLY A 119 -16.10 -4.57 -9.13
CA GLY A 119 -16.40 -5.80 -9.89
C GLY A 119 -17.83 -6.30 -9.83
N VAL A 120 -18.78 -5.45 -9.43
CA VAL A 120 -20.22 -5.62 -9.63
C VAL A 120 -20.75 -4.59 -10.61
#